data_AF-A0A7W4VIX9-F1
#
_entry.id   AF-A0A7W4VIX9-F1
#
_cell.length_a   1.000
_cell.length_b   1.000
_cell.length_c   1.000
_cell.angle_alpha   90.00
_cell.angle_beta   90.00
_cell.angle_gamma   90.00
#
_symmetry.space_group_name_H-M   'P 1'
#
loop_
_entity.id
_entity.type
_entity.pdbx_description
1 polymer ?
#
loop_
_entity_poly.entity_id
_entity_poly.type
_entity_poly.pdbx_seq_one_letter_code
_entity_poly.pdbx_strand_id
1 'polypeptide(L)' 'MHEKKFLTPAELSERWGGRITTRTLANWRSQAAGPPFVKIGGAVLYDCEQVAAWEKSNTVTSTSQYRAASA' A
#
# COMPACT_ATOMS: atom_id res chain seq x y z
N MET A 1 -6.98 -14.58 -18.31
CA MET A 1 -6.67 -13.24 -17.77
C MET A 1 -5.47 -13.41 -16.85
N HIS A 2 -4.34 -12.77 -17.13
CA HIS A 2 -3.18 -12.89 -16.25
C HIS A 2 -3.45 -12.06 -15.00
N GLU A 3 -3.70 -12.73 -13.88
CA GLU A 3 -3.63 -12.10 -12.56
C GLU A 3 -2.20 -11.57 -12.37
N LYS A 4 -2.05 -10.24 -12.48
CA LYS A 4 -0.83 -9.58 -12.05
C LYS A 4 -0.73 -9.75 -10.53
N LYS A 5 0.03 -10.75 -10.10
CA LYS A 5 0.33 -10.97 -8.68
C LYS A 5 1.04 -9.78 -8.05
N PHE A 6 1.89 -9.10 -8.83
CA PHE A 6 2.66 -7.96 -8.36
C PHE A 6 2.27 -6.67 -9.07
N LEU A 7 2.07 -5.62 -8.29
CA LEU A 7 1.76 -4.26 -8.70
C LEU A 7 2.98 -3.37 -8.44
N THR A 8 3.33 -2.54 -9.41
CA THR A 8 4.27 -1.44 -9.17
C THR A 8 3.61 -0.35 -8.30
N PRO A 9 4.38 0.59 -7.71
CA PRO A 9 3.80 1.69 -6.96
C PRO A 9 2.83 2.55 -7.79
N ALA A 10 3.10 2.67 -9.10
CA ALA A 10 2.25 3.40 -10.02
C ALA A 10 0.91 2.66 -10.24
N GLU A 11 0.94 1.36 -10.46
CA GLU A 11 -0.27 0.54 -10.61
C GLU A 11 -1.08 0.47 -9.31
N LEU A 12 -0.41 0.39 -8.16
CA LEU A 12 -1.09 0.43 -6.86
C LEU A 12 -1.76 1.79 -6.61
N SER A 13 -1.08 2.88 -6.98
CA SER A 13 -1.65 4.23 -6.95
C SER A 13 -2.89 4.33 -7.83
N GLU A 14 -2.86 3.79 -9.04
CA GLU A 14 -4.00 3.78 -9.97
C GLU A 14 -5.17 2.93 -9.46
N ARG A 15 -4.88 1.76 -8.86
CA ARG A 15 -5.89 0.89 -8.21
C ARG A 15 -6.68 1.63 -7.13
N TRP A 16 -6.02 2.50 -6.37
CA TRP A 16 -6.66 3.36 -5.36
C TRP A 16 -7.27 4.66 -5.94
N GLY A 17 -7.48 4.72 -7.25
CA GLY A 17 -8.07 5.86 -7.94
C GLY A 17 -7.17 7.10 -7.94
N GLY A 18 -5.86 6.91 -7.85
CA GLY A 18 -4.87 8.01 -7.81
C GLY A 18 -4.86 8.81 -6.51
N ARG A 19 -5.68 8.45 -5.51
CA ARG A 19 -5.75 9.17 -4.23
C ARG A 19 -4.47 9.00 -3.41
N ILE A 20 -3.89 7.81 -3.46
CA ILE A 20 -2.63 7.50 -2.78
C ILE A 20 -1.54 7.48 -3.83
N THR A 21 -0.77 8.57 -3.88
CA THR A 21 0.27 8.74 -4.88
C THR A 21 1.48 7.83 -4.62
N THR A 22 2.29 7.59 -5.66
CA THR A 22 3.61 6.92 -5.53
C THR A 22 4.52 7.59 -4.50
N ARG A 23 4.40 8.91 -4.33
CA ARG A 23 5.11 9.67 -3.30
C ARG A 23 4.62 9.33 -1.89
N THR A 24 3.32 9.18 -1.70
CA THR A 24 2.73 8.70 -0.44
C THR A 24 3.22 7.29 -0.14
N LEU A 25 3.20 6.38 -1.12
CA LEU A 25 3.74 5.03 -0.98
C LEU A 25 5.23 5.02 -0.63
N ALA A 26 6.03 5.91 -1.21
CA ALA A 26 7.46 6.03 -0.88
C ALA A 26 7.66 6.53 0.55
N ASN A 27 6.89 7.52 0.97
CA ASN A 27 6.92 8.04 2.32
C ASN A 27 6.49 6.97 3.36
N TRP A 28 5.45 6.20 3.08
CA TRP A 28 5.02 5.04 3.86
C TRP A 28 6.14 4.01 4.04
N ARG A 29 6.84 3.65 2.95
CA ARG A 29 8.01 2.75 3.04
C ARG A 29 9.08 3.27 3.99
N SER A 30 9.39 4.58 3.95
CA SER A 30 10.37 5.17 4.85
C SER A 30 9.91 5.20 6.31
N GLN A 31 8.60 5.32 6.54
CA GLN A 31 8.00 5.30 7.88
C GLN A 31 7.70 3.89 8.39
N ALA A 32 8.08 2.84 7.65
CA ALA A 32 7.67 1.46 7.92
C ALA A 32 6.14 1.30 8.08
N ALA A 33 5.38 2.17 7.41
CA ALA A 33 3.92 2.16 7.34
C ALA A 33 3.47 1.67 5.96
N GLY A 34 2.23 1.20 5.86
CA GLY A 34 1.66 0.80 4.57
C GLY A 34 1.75 -0.70 4.25
N PRO A 35 1.25 -1.12 3.07
CA PRO A 35 1.23 -2.51 2.66
C PRO A 35 2.65 -3.05 2.47
N PRO A 36 2.88 -4.35 2.75
CA PRO A 36 4.18 -4.96 2.57
C PRO A 36 4.57 -4.93 1.08
N PHE A 37 5.87 -4.74 0.85
CA PHE A 37 6.44 -4.64 -0.48
C PHE A 37 7.60 -5.62 -0.64
N VAL A 38 7.80 -6.08 -1.85
CA VAL A 38 8.91 -6.94 -2.27
C VAL A 38 9.88 -6.08 -3.08
N LYS A 39 11.17 -6.13 -2.74
CA LYS A 39 12.22 -5.42 -3.47
C LYS A 39 13.06 -6.42 -4.25
N ILE A 40 13.04 -6.32 -5.58
CA ILE A 40 13.78 -7.22 -6.49
C ILE A 40 14.56 -6.37 -7.48
N GLY A 41 15.89 -6.49 -7.50
CA GLY A 41 16.73 -5.80 -8.50
C GLY A 41 16.60 -4.27 -8.52
N GLY A 42 16.22 -3.65 -7.40
CA GLY A 42 15.94 -2.21 -7.31
C GLY A 42 14.50 -1.79 -7.61
N ALA A 43 13.69 -2.69 -8.17
CA ALA A 43 12.25 -2.48 -8.32
C ALA A 43 11.52 -2.75 -7.01
N VAL A 44 10.49 -1.94 -6.74
CA VAL A 44 9.55 -2.14 -5.63
C VAL A 44 8.26 -2.69 -6.21
N LEU A 45 7.81 -3.82 -5.67
CA LEU A 45 6.61 -4.53 -6.09
C LEU A 45 5.70 -4.75 -4.89
N TYR A 46 4.40 -4.69 -5.10
CA TYR A 46 3.37 -4.91 -4.11
C TYR A 46 2.57 -6.13 -4.51
N ASP A 47 2.53 -7.14 -3.66
CA ASP A 47 1.71 -8.32 -3.92
C ASP A 47 0.22 -7.97 -3.72
N CYS A 48 -0.61 -8.31 -4.69
CA CYS A 48 -2.02 -7.93 -4.72
C CYS A 48 -2.79 -8.55 -3.53
N GLU A 49 -2.46 -9.78 -3.14
CA GLU A 49 -3.09 -10.46 -2.00
C GLU A 49 -2.67 -9.80 -0.69
N GLN A 50 -1.38 -9.46 -0.57
CA GLN A 50 -0.85 -8.79 0.61
C GLN A 50 -1.38 -7.36 0.77
N VAL A 51 -1.54 -6.63 -0.34
CA VAL A 51 -2.20 -5.30 -0.33
C VAL A 51 -3.64 -5.46 0.13
N ALA A 52 -4.40 -6.42 -0.40
CA ALA A 52 -5.78 -6.66 0.04
C ALA A 52 -5.88 -7.03 1.52
N ALA A 53 -4.93 -7.84 2.03
CA ALA A 53 -4.85 -8.17 3.44
C ALA A 53 -4.55 -6.92 4.30
N TRP A 54 -3.64 -6.06 3.84
CA TRP A 54 -3.35 -4.79 4.51
C TRP A 54 -4.56 -3.85 4.51
N GLU A 55 -5.27 -3.72 3.38
CA GLU A 55 -6.49 -2.92 3.28
C GLU A 55 -7.55 -3.38 4.29
N LYS A 56 -7.76 -4.70 4.42
CA LYS A 56 -8.65 -5.27 5.44
C LYS A 56 -8.19 -4.97 6.86
N SER A 57 -6.89 -5.09 7.12
CA SER A 57 -6.33 -4.77 8.45
C SER A 57 -6.38 -3.27 8.79
N ASN A 58 -6.41 -2.39 7.79
CA ASN A 58 -6.52 -0.94 7.96
C ASN A 58 -7.96 -0.41 7.79
N THR A 59 -8.93 -1.31 7.60
CA THR A 59 -10.34 -0.95 7.56
C THR A 59 -10.79 -0.65 8.99
N VAL A 60 -10.88 0.64 9.32
CA VAL A 60 -11.42 1.13 10.58
C VAL A 60 -12.91 1.43 10.44
N THR A 61 -13.73 0.97 11.37
CA THR A 61 -15.20 1.17 11.32
C THR A 61 -15.61 2.53 11.90
N SER A 62 -14.73 3.19 12.65
CA SER A 62 -15.00 4.50 13.26
C SER A 62 -13.76 5.38 13.21
N THR A 63 -13.95 6.67 12.89
CA THR A 63 -12.89 7.69 12.89
C THR A 63 -12.23 7.88 14.26
N SER A 64 -12.91 7.51 15.36
CA SER A 64 -12.29 7.45 16.70
C SER A 64 -11.26 6.32 16.84
N GLN A 65 -11.34 5.27 16.01
CA GLN A 65 -10.36 4.18 15.99
C GLN A 65 -9.14 4.50 15.11
N TYR A 66 -9.20 5.56 14.31
CA TYR A 66 -8.04 6.02 13.53
C TYR A 66 -7.06 6.73 14.45
N ARG A 67 -6.19 5.97 15.12
CA ARG A 67 -5.02 6.53 15.79
C ARG A 67 -3.97 6.83 14.73
N ALA A 68 -4.02 8.02 14.13
CA ALA A 68 -2.87 8.56 13.42
C ALA A 68 -1.67 8.43 14.36
N ALA A 69 -0.63 7.70 13.93
CA ALA A 69 0.58 7.49 14.70
C ALA A 69 1.02 8.84 15.28
N SER A 70 0.90 8.94 16.60
CA SER A 70 1.16 10.14 17.37
C SER A 70 2.68 10.31 17.41
N ALA A 71 3.17 11.40 16.84
CA ALA A 71 4.50 11.95 17.09
C ALA A 71 4.35 13.46 17.23
#